data_AF-A0A066WRJ2-F1
#
_entry.id   AF-A0A066WRJ2-F1
#
_cell.length_a   1.000
_cell.length_b   1.000
_cell.length_c   1.000
_cell.angle_alpha   90.00
_cell.angle_beta   90.00
_cell.angle_gamma   90.00
#
_symmetry.space_group_name_H-M   'P 1'
#
loop_
_entity.id
_entity.type
_entity.pdbx_description
1 polymer ?
#
loop_
_entity_poly.entity_id
_entity_poly.type
_entity_poly.pdbx_seq_one_letter_code
_entity_poly.pdbx_strand_id
1 'polypeptide(L)'
;MEAAAQSRKEKLAALRKRKADEDAGMVSRDAAKPRNMDDDEGMDEGLLIKRSFRNYDPKNRQMKKTAAGQGIEDTVEQAVEGLQERVLKEDEAKRQEELDLLNIAPKRPNWDLKRDLKKRLGKVERKDKETILVLIRASTDDQRRFNRLP
;
A
#
# COMPACT_ATOMS: atom_id res chain seq x y z
N MET A 1 -25.71 32.22 17.24
CA MET A 1 -24.63 31.93 18.23
C MET A 1 -25.14 31.81 19.66
N GLU A 2 -26.25 32.47 20.02
CA GLU A 2 -26.79 32.46 21.40
C GLU A 2 -27.31 31.09 21.87
N ALA A 3 -27.89 30.28 20.97
CA ALA A 3 -28.39 28.94 21.30
C ALA A 3 -27.30 27.99 21.81
N ALA A 4 -26.09 28.03 21.21
CA ALA A 4 -24.98 27.18 21.63
C ALA A 4 -24.42 27.59 23.02
N ALA A 5 -24.49 28.88 23.35
CA ALA A 5 -24.09 29.40 24.65
C ALA A 5 -25.07 28.96 25.76
N GLN A 6 -26.38 28.94 25.46
CA GLN A 6 -27.41 28.47 26.39
C GLN A 6 -27.26 26.96 26.71
N SER A 7 -27.07 26.10 25.69
CA SER A 7 -26.86 24.67 25.92
C SER A 7 -25.60 24.35 26.73
N ARG A 8 -24.53 25.15 26.59
CA ARG A 8 -23.31 25.01 27.41
C ARG A 8 -23.57 25.43 28.86
N LYS A 9 -24.31 26.50 29.07
CA LYS A 9 -24.66 27.01 30.41
C LYS A 9 -25.48 25.98 31.19
N GLU A 10 -26.45 25.35 30.56
CA GLU A 10 -27.28 24.29 31.16
C GLU A 10 -26.47 23.06 31.56
N LYS A 11 -25.60 22.58 30.66
CA LYS A 11 -24.70 21.44 30.95
C LYS A 11 -23.78 21.72 32.14
N LEU A 12 -23.20 22.91 32.21
CA LEU A 12 -22.35 23.30 33.33
C LEU A 12 -23.14 23.44 34.64
N ALA A 13 -24.40 23.85 34.59
CA ALA A 13 -25.26 23.90 35.77
C ALA A 13 -25.59 22.50 36.30
N ALA A 14 -25.86 21.53 35.44
CA ALA A 14 -26.10 20.14 35.83
C ALA A 14 -24.87 19.50 36.51
N LEU A 15 -23.68 19.73 35.96
CA LEU A 15 -22.43 19.25 36.55
C LEU A 15 -22.14 19.90 37.91
N ARG A 16 -22.44 21.20 38.07
CA ARG A 16 -22.29 21.89 39.35
C ARG A 16 -23.26 21.38 40.41
N LYS A 17 -24.51 21.07 40.04
CA LYS A 17 -25.49 20.47 40.96
C LYS A 17 -25.02 19.10 41.45
N ARG A 18 -24.63 18.21 40.54
CA ARG A 18 -24.11 16.88 40.90
C ARG A 18 -22.89 16.96 41.82
N LYS A 19 -21.97 17.89 41.57
CA LYS A 19 -20.82 18.10 42.45
C LYS A 19 -21.22 18.60 43.84
N ALA A 20 -22.20 19.52 43.91
CA ALA A 20 -22.74 19.98 45.18
C ALA A 20 -23.43 18.85 45.97
N ASP A 21 -24.11 17.93 45.29
CA ASP A 21 -24.72 16.75 45.93
C ASP A 21 -23.66 15.74 46.45
N GLU A 22 -22.53 15.61 45.74
CA GLU A 22 -21.36 14.84 46.20
C GLU A 22 -20.65 15.50 47.40
N ASP A 23 -20.51 16.83 47.39
CA ASP A 23 -19.86 17.63 48.44
C ASP A 23 -20.75 17.77 49.71
N ALA A 24 -22.08 17.78 49.56
CA ALA A 24 -23.05 17.87 50.66
C ALA A 24 -23.28 16.54 51.40
N GLY A 25 -22.56 15.47 51.03
CA GLY A 25 -22.56 14.21 51.79
C GLY A 25 -23.88 13.42 51.77
N MET A 26 -24.86 13.80 50.95
CA MET A 26 -26.11 13.04 50.76
C MET A 26 -25.90 11.74 49.96
N VAL A 27 -24.66 11.53 49.47
CA VAL A 27 -24.13 10.24 48.99
C VAL A 27 -22.76 9.94 49.65
N SER A 28 -22.74 9.77 50.98
CA SER A 28 -21.65 9.09 51.70
C SER A 28 -21.83 7.57 51.54
N ARG A 29 -20.87 6.72 51.11
CA ARG A 29 -19.44 6.62 51.43
C ARG A 29 -19.20 6.41 52.93
N ASP A 30 -19.25 5.13 53.31
CA ASP A 30 -18.75 4.53 54.56
C ASP A 30 -19.62 4.67 55.84
N ALA A 31 -20.41 3.62 56.11
CA ALA A 31 -20.88 3.28 57.45
C ALA A 31 -20.58 1.80 57.78
N ALA A 32 -19.49 1.63 58.54
CA ALA A 32 -19.30 0.65 59.61
C ALA A 32 -18.91 -0.83 59.30
N LYS A 33 -17.62 -1.08 59.56
CA LYS A 33 -17.02 -2.24 60.28
C LYS A 33 -16.67 -3.51 59.46
N PRO A 34 -15.42 -4.02 59.57
CA PRO A 34 -15.02 -5.28 58.95
C PRO A 34 -15.58 -6.45 59.75
N ARG A 35 -16.45 -7.24 59.12
CA ARG A 35 -16.70 -8.61 59.52
C ARG A 35 -16.05 -9.49 58.48
N ASN A 36 -15.06 -10.27 58.90
CA ASN A 36 -14.72 -11.50 58.21
C ASN A 36 -16.02 -12.32 58.16
N MET A 37 -16.56 -12.49 56.96
CA MET A 37 -17.51 -13.54 56.63
C MET A 37 -17.03 -14.14 55.32
N ASP A 38 -16.29 -15.23 55.46
CA ASP A 38 -16.48 -16.38 54.58
C ASP A 38 -17.97 -16.72 54.67
N ASP A 39 -18.75 -16.32 53.68
CA ASP A 39 -19.96 -17.01 53.24
C ASP A 39 -20.39 -16.45 51.89
N ASP A 40 -20.49 -17.40 50.97
CA ASP A 40 -20.95 -17.32 49.60
C ASP A 40 -22.45 -16.96 49.56
N GLU A 41 -22.90 -16.39 48.44
CA GLU A 41 -24.30 -15.99 48.12
C GLU A 41 -24.74 -14.57 48.54
N GLY A 42 -24.71 -13.65 47.56
CA GLY A 42 -25.52 -12.41 47.57
C GLY A 42 -24.77 -11.08 47.50
N MET A 43 -23.46 -11.09 47.24
CA MET A 43 -22.72 -9.84 46.99
C MET A 43 -23.02 -9.29 45.57
N ASP A 44 -23.78 -8.21 45.56
CA ASP A 44 -24.21 -7.39 44.43
C ASP A 44 -23.14 -7.32 43.32
N GLU A 45 -23.40 -7.94 42.15
CA GLU A 45 -22.45 -8.01 41.02
C GLU A 45 -21.91 -6.62 40.61
N GLY A 46 -22.70 -5.57 40.87
CA GLY A 46 -22.33 -4.17 40.63
C GLY A 46 -21.13 -3.66 41.45
N LEU A 47 -20.86 -4.23 42.63
CA LEU A 47 -19.72 -3.82 43.49
C LEU A 47 -18.39 -4.43 43.02
N LEU A 48 -18.42 -5.65 42.49
CA LEU A 48 -17.25 -6.34 41.93
C LEU A 48 -16.78 -5.68 40.63
N ILE A 49 -17.73 -5.26 39.78
CA ILE A 49 -17.46 -4.52 38.54
C ILE A 49 -16.81 -3.16 38.84
N LYS A 50 -17.19 -2.52 39.95
CA LYS A 50 -16.72 -1.17 40.32
C LYS A 50 -15.30 -1.15 40.92
N ARG A 51 -14.77 -2.30 41.37
CA ARG A 51 -13.40 -2.48 41.91
C ARG A 51 -12.43 -3.18 40.96
N SER A 52 -12.88 -3.65 39.80
CA SER A 52 -12.00 -4.32 38.85
C SER A 52 -11.00 -3.34 38.23
N PHE A 53 -9.70 -3.67 38.31
CA PHE A 53 -8.67 -2.95 37.54
C PHE A 53 -8.96 -3.10 36.04
N ARG A 54 -8.65 -2.08 35.24
CA ARG A 54 -8.94 -2.04 33.79
C ARG A 54 -8.49 -3.29 33.01
N ASN A 55 -7.47 -4.00 33.51
CA ASN A 55 -6.91 -5.21 32.91
C ASN A 55 -7.29 -6.51 33.64
N TYR A 56 -8.29 -6.52 34.52
CA TYR A 56 -8.73 -7.72 35.25
C TYR A 56 -10.14 -8.12 34.84
N ASP A 57 -10.33 -9.42 34.57
CA ASP A 57 -11.64 -9.97 34.26
C ASP A 57 -12.25 -10.62 35.52
N PRO A 58 -13.29 -10.02 36.13
CA PRO A 58 -13.80 -10.44 37.44
C PRO A 58 -14.42 -11.85 37.41
N LYS A 59 -14.85 -12.35 36.25
CA LYS A 59 -15.43 -13.70 36.11
C LYS A 59 -14.37 -14.79 36.07
N ASN A 60 -13.31 -14.57 35.29
CA ASN A 60 -12.23 -15.54 35.10
C ASN A 60 -11.07 -15.36 36.09
N ARG A 61 -11.12 -14.30 36.91
CA ARG A 61 -10.09 -13.93 37.89
C ARG A 61 -8.66 -13.86 37.33
N GLN A 62 -8.52 -13.62 36.03
CA GLN A 62 -7.23 -13.52 35.34
C GLN A 62 -7.06 -12.17 34.66
N MET A 63 -5.81 -11.85 34.29
CA MET A 63 -5.50 -10.66 33.50
C MET A 63 -6.13 -10.77 32.12
N LYS A 64 -6.82 -9.71 31.69
CA LYS A 64 -7.36 -9.56 30.36
C LYS A 64 -6.21 -9.64 29.35
N LYS A 65 -6.10 -10.78 28.68
CA LYS A 65 -5.20 -10.96 27.55
C LYS A 65 -5.71 -10.03 26.45
N THR A 66 -5.00 -8.93 26.18
CA THR A 66 -5.16 -8.21 24.92
C THR A 66 -4.94 -9.23 23.81
N ALA A 67 -5.87 -9.31 22.85
CA ALA A 67 -5.76 -10.19 21.69
C ALA A 67 -4.62 -9.68 20.77
N ALA A 68 -3.38 -9.72 21.26
CA ALA A 68 -2.16 -9.41 20.52
C ALA A 68 -1.73 -10.60 19.64
N GLY A 69 -2.68 -11.44 19.26
CA GLY A 69 -2.47 -12.70 18.55
C GLY A 69 -3.72 -13.22 17.85
N GLN A 70 -4.73 -12.36 17.62
CA GLN A 70 -5.60 -12.62 16.47
C GLN A 70 -4.72 -12.37 15.25
N GLY A 71 -4.45 -13.45 14.53
CA GLY A 71 -3.45 -13.53 13.48
C GLY A 71 -3.46 -12.30 12.58
N ILE A 72 -2.29 -11.69 12.41
CA ILE A 72 -2.07 -10.70 11.36
C ILE A 72 -2.00 -11.50 10.06
N GLU A 73 -3.16 -11.97 9.60
CA GLU A 73 -3.34 -12.73 8.35
C GLU A 73 -3.12 -11.85 7.10
N ASP A 74 -2.93 -10.54 7.30
CA ASP A 74 -2.71 -9.54 6.25
C ASP A 74 -1.24 -9.08 6.24
N THR A 75 -0.30 -10.03 6.18
CA THR A 75 1.13 -9.71 6.00
C THR A 75 1.48 -9.69 4.52
N VAL A 76 2.28 -8.72 4.07
CA VAL A 76 2.69 -8.56 2.65
C VAL A 76 3.35 -9.83 2.09
N GLU A 77 4.06 -10.57 2.94
CA GLU A 77 4.70 -11.85 2.60
C GLU A 77 3.68 -12.91 2.15
N GLN A 78 2.54 -13.02 2.85
CA GLN A 78 1.46 -13.95 2.50
C GLN A 78 0.70 -13.49 1.25
N ALA A 79 0.59 -12.19 1.03
CA ALA A 79 -0.06 -11.63 -0.17
C ALA A 79 0.76 -11.86 -1.45
N VAL A 80 2.10 -11.94 -1.33
CA VAL A 80 3.03 -12.14 -2.45
C VAL A 80 3.35 -13.62 -2.67
N GLU A 81 3.12 -14.47 -1.66
CA GLU A 81 3.29 -15.91 -1.76
C GLU A 81 2.45 -16.49 -2.92
N GLY A 82 3.12 -17.16 -3.85
CA GLY A 82 2.49 -17.78 -5.02
C GLY A 82 2.19 -16.84 -6.19
N LEU A 83 2.45 -15.53 -6.11
CA LEU A 83 2.30 -14.62 -7.26
C LEU A 83 3.24 -15.02 -8.41
N GLN A 84 4.47 -15.38 -8.08
CA GLN A 84 5.46 -15.83 -9.07
C GLN A 84 4.97 -17.07 -9.84
N GLU A 85 4.45 -18.08 -9.13
CA GLU A 85 3.94 -19.30 -9.76
C GLU A 85 2.73 -19.02 -10.65
N ARG A 86 1.84 -18.10 -10.27
CA ARG A 86 0.71 -17.67 -11.10
C ARG A 86 1.18 -16.99 -12.37
N VAL A 87 2.15 -16.08 -12.28
CA VAL A 87 2.72 -15.38 -13.43
C VAL A 87 3.40 -16.36 -14.40
N LEU A 88 4.16 -17.34 -13.89
CA LEU A 88 4.77 -18.36 -14.74
C LEU A 88 3.71 -19.24 -15.43
N LYS A 89 2.69 -19.69 -14.70
CA LYS A 89 1.58 -20.48 -15.27
C LYS A 89 0.80 -19.71 -16.33
N GLU A 90 0.57 -18.42 -16.12
CA GLU A 90 -0.07 -17.55 -17.11
C GLU A 90 0.80 -17.33 -18.36
N ASP A 91 2.11 -17.15 -18.21
CA ASP A 91 3.04 -17.01 -19.33
C ASP A 91 3.16 -18.32 -20.14
N GLU A 92 3.19 -19.46 -19.46
CA GLU A 92 3.17 -20.78 -20.09
C GLU A 92 1.86 -21.03 -20.84
N ALA A 93 0.71 -20.69 -20.25
CA ALA A 93 -0.59 -20.78 -20.92
C ALA A 93 -0.65 -19.90 -22.17
N LYS A 94 -0.17 -18.65 -22.11
CA LYS A 94 -0.10 -17.74 -23.27
C LYS A 94 0.87 -18.22 -24.36
N ARG A 95 1.92 -18.96 -23.99
CA ARG A 95 2.87 -19.55 -24.94
C ARG A 95 2.36 -20.86 -25.55
N GLN A 96 1.49 -21.57 -24.83
CA GLN A 96 0.82 -22.80 -25.27
C GLN A 96 -0.45 -22.54 -26.08
N GLU A 97 -1.11 -21.40 -25.89
CA GLU A 97 -2.09 -20.90 -26.85
C GLU A 97 -1.42 -20.87 -28.23
N GLU A 98 -1.92 -21.73 -29.12
CA GLU A 98 -1.39 -21.91 -30.46
C GLU A 98 -1.21 -20.53 -31.09
N LEU A 99 0.00 -20.24 -31.56
CA LEU A 99 0.33 -19.00 -32.24
C LEU A 99 -0.76 -18.72 -33.28
N ASP A 100 -1.60 -17.73 -33.00
CA ASP A 100 -2.73 -17.41 -33.85
C ASP A 100 -2.20 -16.89 -35.19
N LEU A 101 -2.09 -17.81 -36.15
CA LEU A 101 -1.58 -17.57 -37.50
C LEU A 101 -2.45 -16.57 -38.27
N LEU A 102 -3.70 -16.33 -37.81
CA LEU A 102 -4.63 -15.38 -38.41
C LEU A 102 -4.37 -13.94 -37.93
N ASN A 103 -3.86 -13.78 -36.70
CA ASN A 103 -3.49 -12.48 -36.13
C ASN A 103 -2.05 -12.04 -36.50
N ILE A 104 -1.22 -12.95 -37.01
CA ILE A 104 0.05 -12.57 -37.64
C ILE A 104 -0.26 -11.91 -38.98
N ALA A 105 -0.12 -10.58 -39.03
CA ALA A 105 -0.31 -9.83 -40.26
C ALA A 105 0.49 -10.47 -41.41
N PRO A 106 -0.10 -10.61 -42.61
CA PRO A 106 0.61 -11.13 -43.76
C PRO A 106 1.83 -10.24 -44.02
N LYS A 107 3.03 -10.83 -43.88
CA LYS A 107 4.27 -10.09 -44.15
C LYS A 107 4.25 -9.67 -45.62
N ARG A 108 4.66 -8.42 -45.88
CA ARG A 108 4.78 -7.91 -47.26
C ARG A 108 5.63 -8.87 -48.10
N PRO A 109 5.28 -9.18 -49.35
CA PRO A 109 6.03 -10.12 -50.18
C PRO A 109 7.54 -9.80 -50.31
N ASN A 110 7.90 -8.53 -50.21
CA ASN A 110 9.28 -8.04 -50.31
C ASN A 110 10.02 -7.90 -48.96
N TRP A 111 9.42 -8.34 -47.85
CA TRP A 111 10.02 -8.17 -46.52
C TRP A 111 11.36 -8.91 -46.39
N ASP A 112 11.42 -10.10 -46.96
CA ASP A 112 12.60 -10.95 -46.94
C ASP A 112 13.69 -10.39 -47.87
N LEU A 113 13.29 -9.91 -49.05
CA LEU A 113 14.18 -9.20 -49.97
C LEU A 113 14.83 -7.99 -49.30
N LYS A 114 14.05 -7.19 -48.55
CA LYS A 114 14.58 -6.03 -47.83
C LYS A 114 15.55 -6.44 -46.74
N ARG A 115 15.27 -7.52 -46.01
CA ARG A 115 16.14 -8.06 -44.96
C ARG A 115 17.48 -8.53 -45.55
N ASP A 116 17.41 -9.33 -46.61
CA ASP A 116 18.58 -9.91 -47.25
C ASP A 116 19.42 -8.85 -47.95
N LEU A 117 18.78 -7.86 -48.57
CA LEU A 117 19.43 -6.68 -49.13
C LEU A 117 20.14 -5.88 -48.03
N LYS A 118 19.50 -5.65 -46.88
CA LYS A 118 20.11 -4.90 -45.76
C LYS A 118 21.39 -5.58 -45.25
N LYS A 119 21.43 -6.91 -45.19
CA LYS A 119 22.64 -7.66 -44.83
C LYS A 119 23.77 -7.47 -45.84
N ARG A 120 23.45 -7.42 -47.14
CA ARG A 120 24.43 -7.16 -48.21
C ARG A 120 24.90 -5.71 -48.19
N LEU A 121 23.97 -4.76 -48.03
CA LEU A 121 24.23 -3.33 -48.00
C LEU A 121 25.12 -2.95 -46.80
N GLY A 122 24.87 -3.52 -45.62
CA GLY A 122 25.70 -3.27 -44.43
C GLY A 122 27.19 -3.62 -44.61
N LYS A 123 27.54 -4.57 -45.50
CA LYS A 123 28.95 -4.88 -45.82
C LYS A 123 29.62 -3.77 -46.66
N VAL A 124 28.85 -3.04 -47.45
CA VAL A 124 29.34 -2.06 -48.42
C VAL A 124 29.21 -0.63 -47.89
N GLU A 125 28.22 -0.36 -47.04
CA GLU A 125 27.92 0.97 -46.45
C GLU A 125 29.15 1.66 -45.84
N ARG A 126 30.06 0.91 -45.23
CA ARG A 126 31.29 1.51 -44.66
C ARG A 126 32.20 2.06 -45.75
N LYS A 127 32.42 1.30 -46.82
CA LYS A 127 33.23 1.68 -47.97
C LYS A 127 32.56 2.80 -48.77
N ASP A 128 31.25 2.77 -48.90
CA ASP A 128 30.50 3.85 -49.56
C ASP A 128 30.67 5.17 -48.81
N LYS A 129 30.53 5.16 -47.48
CA LYS A 129 30.77 6.34 -46.64
C LYS A 129 32.20 6.85 -46.76
N GLU A 130 33.20 5.96 -46.71
CA GLU A 130 34.61 6.32 -46.93
C GLU A 130 34.82 6.97 -48.31
N THR A 131 34.23 6.38 -49.36
CA THR A 131 34.35 6.88 -50.74
C THR A 131 33.67 8.22 -50.93
N ILE A 132 32.47 8.41 -50.34
CA ILE A 132 31.76 9.69 -50.33
C ILE A 132 32.63 10.77 -49.68
N LEU A 133 33.29 10.48 -48.56
CA LEU A 133 34.19 11.43 -47.90
C LEU A 133 35.39 11.80 -48.78
N VAL A 134 35.99 10.82 -49.47
CA VAL A 134 37.09 11.07 -50.41
C VAL A 134 36.64 11.95 -51.57
N LEU A 135 35.48 11.67 -52.17
CA LEU A 135 34.92 12.45 -53.27
C LEU A 135 34.60 13.89 -52.85
N ILE A 136 34.02 14.08 -51.67
CA ILE A 136 33.76 15.43 -51.12
C ILE A 136 35.07 16.20 -50.92
N ARG A 137 36.11 15.54 -50.39
CA ARG A 137 37.42 16.17 -50.20
C ARG A 137 38.04 16.63 -51.50
N ALA A 138 38.07 15.75 -52.51
CA ALA A 138 38.59 16.08 -53.84
C ALA A 138 37.81 17.24 -54.48
N SER A 139 36.47 17.18 -54.44
CA SER A 139 35.62 18.25 -54.97
C SER A 139 35.86 19.59 -54.28
N THR A 140 36.02 19.60 -52.96
CA THR A 140 36.31 20.83 -52.20
C THR A 140 37.68 21.40 -52.54
N ASP A 141 38.69 20.55 -52.70
CA ASP A 141 40.04 20.98 -53.05
C ASP A 141 40.10 21.54 -54.49
N ASP A 142 39.38 20.93 -55.44
CA ASP A 142 39.25 21.45 -56.81
C ASP A 142 38.52 22.79 -56.84
N GLN A 143 37.42 22.95 -56.10
CA GLN A 143 36.74 24.23 -55.95
C GLN A 143 37.65 25.32 -55.35
N ARG A 144 38.46 24.96 -54.34
CA ARG A 144 39.45 25.87 -53.75
C ARG A 144 40.56 26.24 -54.72
N ARG A 145 41.01 25.31 -55.57
CA ARG A 145 42.01 25.57 -56.62
C ARG A 145 41.45 26.48 -57.70
N PHE A 146 40.22 26.20 -58.17
CA PHE A 146 39.51 27.02 -59.14
C PHE A 146 39.37 28.47 -58.64
N ASN A 147 38.94 28.67 -57.39
CA ASN A 147 38.80 30.00 -56.80
C ASN A 147 40.13 30.72 -56.49
N ARG A 148 41.28 30.05 -56.59
CA ARG A 148 42.61 30.61 -56.30
C ARG A 148 43.40 30.98 -57.57
N LEU A 149 42.87 30.67 -58.74
CA LEU A 149 43.42 31.14 -60.02
C LEU A 149 43.04 32.62 -60.23
N PRO A 150 43.97 33.46 -60.70
CA PRO A 150 43.80 34.92 -60.82
C PRO A 150 42.79 35.33 -61.88
#